data_AF-A0A820ZKD5-F1
#
_entry.id   AF-A0A820ZKD5-F1
#
_cell.length_a   1.000
_cell.length_b   1.000
_cell.length_c   1.000
_cell.angle_alpha   90.00
_cell.angle_beta   90.00
_cell.angle_gamma   90.00
#
_symmetry.space_group_name_H-M   'P 1'
#
loop_
_entity.id
_entity.type
_entity.pdbx_description
1 polymer ?
#
loop_
_entity_poly.entity_id
_entity_poly.type
_entity_poly.pdbx_seq_one_letter_code
_entity_poly.pdbx_strand_id
1 'polypeptide(L)'
;MNDTTTCSKSRIKTLDLCVVCNAQAIGRNFGANTCLSCKVFFRRNALKNKVLSKCRFKNSCEITKETRRFCSSCRLQKCFQQGMRKERIRRYLIEHGNMSEIINNNHLLLSEMSSPMN
;
A
#
# COMPACT_ATOMS: atom_id res chain seq x y z
N MET A 1 -20.33 -31.02 -41.49
CA MET A 1 -20.10 -31.09 -40.02
C MET A 1 -19.22 -29.92 -39.68
N ASN A 2 -19.85 -28.84 -39.25
CA ASN A 2 -19.27 -27.52 -39.16
C ASN A 2 -19.94 -26.87 -37.95
N ASP A 3 -19.35 -27.08 -36.77
CA ASP A 3 -19.71 -26.36 -35.57
C ASP A 3 -18.49 -25.56 -35.09
N THR A 4 -18.47 -24.32 -35.58
CA THR A 4 -17.75 -23.19 -35.02
C THR A 4 -18.26 -22.95 -33.59
N THR A 5 -17.66 -23.59 -32.59
CA THR A 5 -17.88 -23.24 -31.19
C THR A 5 -16.76 -22.32 -30.72
N THR A 6 -17.05 -21.03 -30.78
CA THR A 6 -16.27 -19.95 -30.16
C THR A 6 -16.17 -20.20 -28.65
N CYS A 7 -14.94 -20.42 -28.18
CA CYS A 7 -14.63 -20.52 -26.75
C CYS A 7 -14.72 -19.13 -26.11
N SER A 8 -15.91 -18.78 -25.63
CA SER A 8 -16.13 -17.62 -24.76
C SER A 8 -15.50 -17.90 -23.39
N LYS A 9 -14.23 -17.52 -23.21
CA LYS A 9 -13.55 -17.50 -21.89
C LYS A 9 -14.25 -16.50 -20.95
N SER A 10 -15.32 -16.92 -20.31
CA SER A 10 -15.86 -16.29 -19.11
C SER A 10 -14.85 -16.50 -17.98
N ARG A 11 -13.93 -15.53 -17.80
CA ARG A 11 -13.02 -15.49 -16.64
C ARG A 11 -13.88 -15.46 -15.38
N ILE A 12 -13.94 -16.58 -14.65
CA ILE A 12 -14.28 -16.56 -13.23
C ILE A 12 -13.26 -15.61 -12.59
N LYS A 13 -13.69 -14.38 -12.24
CA LYS A 13 -12.88 -13.48 -11.42
C LYS A 13 -12.78 -14.12 -10.04
N THR A 14 -11.71 -14.87 -9.79
CA THR A 14 -11.29 -15.15 -8.43
C THR A 14 -11.19 -13.80 -7.71
N LEU A 15 -11.95 -13.64 -6.64
CA LEU A 15 -11.97 -12.37 -5.91
C LEU A 15 -10.65 -12.24 -5.16
N ASP A 16 -9.70 -11.56 -5.79
CA ASP A 16 -8.40 -11.27 -5.19
C ASP A 16 -8.57 -10.57 -3.83
N LEU A 17 -7.94 -11.13 -2.79
CA LEU A 17 -8.02 -10.60 -1.42
C LEU A 17 -6.82 -9.72 -1.08
N CYS A 18 -7.06 -8.74 -0.22
CA CYS A 18 -6.02 -7.87 0.29
C CYS A 18 -5.13 -8.63 1.27
N VAL A 19 -3.86 -8.81 0.93
CA VAL A 19 -2.89 -9.57 1.75
C VAL A 19 -2.66 -8.98 3.15
N VAL A 20 -3.08 -7.73 3.39
CA VAL A 20 -2.95 -7.06 4.69
C VAL A 20 -4.14 -7.32 5.61
N CYS A 21 -5.37 -7.29 5.07
CA CYS A 21 -6.59 -7.26 5.90
C CYS A 21 -7.72 -8.17 5.40
N ASN A 22 -7.48 -8.97 4.36
CA ASN A 22 -8.42 -9.91 3.76
C ASN A 22 -9.71 -9.31 3.18
N ALA A 23 -9.89 -7.99 3.17
CA ALA A 23 -10.92 -7.33 2.39
C ALA A 23 -10.67 -7.52 0.88
N GLN A 24 -11.71 -7.40 0.05
CA GLN A 24 -11.58 -7.43 -1.40
C GLN A 24 -10.50 -6.46 -1.90
N ALA A 25 -9.52 -6.99 -2.64
CA ALA A 25 -8.49 -6.19 -3.26
C ALA A 25 -9.00 -5.48 -4.50
N ILE A 26 -8.36 -4.36 -4.83
CA ILE A 26 -8.60 -3.62 -6.06
C ILE A 26 -7.45 -3.81 -7.07
N GLY A 27 -6.49 -4.68 -6.74
CA GLY A 27 -5.28 -4.93 -7.51
C GLY A 27 -3.99 -4.64 -6.74
N ARG A 28 -2.87 -4.66 -7.47
CA ARG A 28 -1.52 -4.50 -6.94
C ARG A 28 -1.19 -3.04 -6.68
N ASN A 29 -1.03 -2.64 -5.42
CA ASN A 29 -0.63 -1.29 -5.03
C ASN A 29 0.69 -1.31 -4.25
N PHE A 30 1.63 -0.46 -4.65
CA PHE A 30 2.94 -0.30 -4.01
C PHE A 30 3.72 -1.60 -3.78
N GLY A 31 3.46 -2.65 -4.58
CA GLY A 31 4.18 -3.93 -4.51
C GLY A 31 3.32 -5.14 -4.13
N ALA A 32 2.13 -4.95 -3.53
CA ALA A 32 1.29 -6.03 -3.02
C ALA A 32 -0.19 -5.90 -3.39
N ASN A 33 -0.92 -7.02 -3.45
CA ASN A 33 -2.35 -7.03 -3.76
C ASN A 33 -3.17 -6.51 -2.58
N THR A 34 -3.83 -5.36 -2.73
CA THR A 34 -4.42 -4.64 -1.59
C THR A 34 -5.75 -3.98 -1.91
N CYS A 35 -6.57 -3.82 -0.87
CA CYS A 35 -7.81 -3.03 -0.94
C CYS A 35 -7.50 -1.52 -0.94
N LEU A 36 -8.49 -0.71 -1.34
CA LEU A 36 -8.37 0.76 -1.38
C LEU A 36 -7.94 1.36 -0.04
N SER A 37 -8.48 0.87 1.08
CA SER A 37 -8.14 1.39 2.40
C SER A 37 -6.66 1.17 2.75
N CYS A 38 -6.10 0.00 2.43
CA CYS A 38 -4.68 -0.28 2.69
C CYS A 38 -3.76 0.47 1.73
N LYS A 39 -4.17 0.67 0.46
CA LYS A 39 -3.48 1.57 -0.48
C LYS A 39 -3.32 2.97 0.11
N VAL A 40 -4.44 3.61 0.48
CA VAL A 40 -4.43 4.99 0.98
C VAL A 40 -3.71 5.09 2.33
N PHE A 41 -3.95 4.13 3.23
CA PHE A 41 -3.28 4.08 4.52
C PHE A 41 -1.75 4.01 4.38
N PHE A 42 -1.24 3.13 3.51
CA PHE A 42 0.19 2.99 3.28
C PHE A 42 0.78 4.27 2.70
N ARG A 43 0.17 4.84 1.66
CA ARG A 43 0.58 6.12 1.05
C ARG A 43 0.74 7.24 2.06
N ARG A 44 -0.20 7.36 3.01
CA ARG A 44 -0.22 8.42 4.02
C ARG A 44 0.78 8.23 5.16
N ASN A 45 1.29 7.02 5.41
CA ASN A 45 2.04 6.73 6.63
C ASN A 45 3.44 6.15 6.40
N ALA A 46 3.70 5.53 5.26
CA ALA A 46 4.99 4.86 4.99
C ALA A 46 6.18 5.84 4.79
N LEU A 47 5.91 7.11 4.51
CA LEU A 47 6.92 8.17 4.32
C LEU A 47 7.05 9.12 5.51
N LYS A 48 6.23 8.96 6.57
CA LYS A 48 6.28 9.86 7.71
C LYS A 48 7.51 9.57 8.56
N ASN A 49 8.30 10.60 8.88
CA ASN A 49 9.33 10.55 9.93
C ASN A 49 8.73 10.49 11.34
N LYS A 50 7.44 10.80 11.48
CA LYS A 50 6.75 10.72 12.76
C LYS A 50 6.43 9.27 13.09
N VAL A 51 6.84 8.84 14.28
CA VAL A 51 6.47 7.54 14.85
C VAL A 51 4.94 7.43 14.88
N LEU A 52 4.37 6.40 14.24
CA LEU A 52 2.95 6.09 14.37
C LEU A 52 2.58 5.89 15.83
N SER A 53 1.30 6.07 16.17
CA SER A 53 0.81 5.74 17.52
C SER A 53 1.33 4.36 17.92
N LYS A 54 2.07 4.29 19.04
CA LYS A 54 2.60 3.03 19.57
C LYS A 54 1.47 2.02 19.68
N CYS A 55 1.76 0.76 19.38
CA CYS A 55 0.81 -0.31 19.63
C CYS A 55 0.44 -0.32 21.12
N ARG A 56 -0.86 -0.42 21.43
CA ARG A 56 -1.36 -0.52 22.81
C ARG A 56 -1.41 -1.97 23.33
N PHE A 57 -1.00 -2.92 22.48
CA PHE A 57 -0.96 -4.35 22.74
C PHE A 57 0.47 -4.88 22.53
N LYS A 58 0.63 -6.13 22.07
CA LYS A 58 1.94 -6.81 21.97
C LYS A 58 2.64 -6.72 20.61
N ASN A 59 2.41 -5.64 19.84
CA ASN A 59 2.90 -5.47 18.45
C ASN A 59 2.52 -6.60 17.47
N SER A 60 1.55 -7.44 17.84
CA SER A 60 1.09 -8.61 17.07
C SER A 60 -0.41 -8.56 16.78
N CYS A 61 -0.99 -7.35 16.68
CA CYS A 61 -2.43 -7.20 16.41
C CYS A 61 -2.82 -7.90 15.12
N GLU A 62 -3.87 -8.71 15.19
CA GLU A 62 -4.50 -9.25 14.00
C GLU A 62 -5.13 -8.11 13.18
N ILE A 63 -4.86 -8.11 11.88
CA ILE A 63 -5.35 -7.09 10.95
C ILE A 63 -6.33 -7.75 9.98
N THR A 64 -7.62 -7.48 10.18
CA THR A 64 -8.75 -7.87 9.32
C THR A 64 -9.46 -6.63 8.77
N LYS A 65 -10.53 -6.79 7.99
CA LYS A 65 -11.34 -5.67 7.49
C LYS A 65 -11.94 -4.86 8.64
N GLU A 66 -12.29 -5.52 9.74
CA GLU A 66 -12.93 -5.01 10.95
C GLU A 66 -11.89 -4.39 11.90
N THR A 67 -10.76 -5.07 12.13
CA THR A 67 -9.79 -4.68 13.17
C THR A 67 -8.69 -3.73 12.70
N ARG A 68 -8.49 -3.56 11.38
CA ARG A 68 -7.41 -2.72 10.79
C ARG A 68 -7.41 -1.24 11.19
N ARG A 69 -8.43 -0.76 11.91
CA ARG A 69 -8.46 0.62 12.44
C ARG A 69 -7.93 0.71 13.88
N PHE A 70 -7.84 -0.41 14.59
CA PHE A 70 -7.51 -0.43 16.03
C PHE A 70 -6.01 -0.19 16.30
N CYS A 71 -5.13 -0.58 15.38
CA CYS A 71 -3.69 -0.38 15.54
C CYS A 71 -3.03 0.04 14.23
N SER A 72 -2.69 1.34 14.12
CA SER A 72 -2.00 1.88 12.94
C SER A 72 -0.56 1.32 12.81
N SER A 73 0.14 1.15 13.94
CA SER A 73 1.50 0.61 13.97
C SER A 73 1.58 -0.80 13.41
N CYS A 74 0.82 -1.76 13.95
CA CYS A 74 0.79 -3.14 13.44
C CYS A 74 0.27 -3.22 12.00
N ARG A 75 -0.68 -2.36 11.61
CA ARG A 75 -1.15 -2.31 10.22
C ARG A 75 -0.04 -1.89 9.27
N LEU A 76 0.73 -0.84 9.61
CA LEU A 76 1.84 -0.39 8.77
C LEU A 76 2.95 -1.43 8.71
N GLN A 77 3.28 -2.05 9.84
CA GLN A 77 4.23 -3.16 9.90
C GLN A 77 3.80 -4.30 8.97
N LYS A 78 2.53 -4.73 9.06
CA LYS A 78 1.99 -5.78 8.18
C LYS A 78 2.03 -5.38 6.71
N CYS A 79 1.77 -4.11 6.36
CA CYS A 79 1.93 -3.62 4.99
C CYS A 79 3.35 -3.89 4.44
N PHE A 80 4.38 -3.55 5.22
CA PHE A 80 5.78 -3.80 4.83
C PHE A 80 6.10 -5.29 4.76
N GLN A 81 5.67 -6.08 5.75
CA GLN A 81 5.86 -7.53 5.77
C GLN A 81 5.24 -8.23 4.54
N GLN A 82 4.11 -7.71 4.06
CA GLN A 82 3.43 -8.23 2.86
C GLN A 82 3.99 -7.65 1.54
N GLY A 83 5.12 -6.95 1.58
CA GLY A 83 5.86 -6.52 0.40
C GLY A 83 5.47 -5.15 -0.17
N MET A 84 4.74 -4.32 0.57
CA MET A 84 4.53 -2.92 0.17
C MET A 84 5.82 -2.11 0.37
N ARG A 85 6.21 -1.30 -0.62
CA ARG A 85 7.50 -0.57 -0.66
C ARG A 85 7.31 0.94 -0.74
N LYS A 86 8.00 1.69 0.13
CA LYS A 86 7.92 3.16 0.20
C LYS A 86 8.48 3.85 -1.05
N GLU A 87 9.44 3.21 -1.72
CA GLU A 87 10.06 3.69 -2.97
C GLU A 87 9.04 3.79 -4.10
N ARG A 88 8.03 2.90 -4.11
CA ARG A 88 6.95 2.93 -5.09
C ARG A 88 5.96 4.07 -4.83
N ILE A 89 5.90 4.63 -3.62
CA ILE A 89 5.11 5.83 -3.34
C ILE A 89 5.80 7.05 -3.97
N ARG A 90 7.12 7.19 -3.82
CA ARG A 90 7.87 8.31 -4.41
C ARG A 90 7.66 8.38 -5.93
N ARG A 91 7.79 7.24 -6.62
CA ARG A 91 7.51 7.15 -8.06
C ARG A 91 6.07 7.53 -8.40
N TYR A 92 5.10 7.00 -7.66
CA TYR A 92 3.69 7.32 -7.87
C TYR A 92 3.40 8.82 -7.73
N LEU A 93 4.01 9.50 -6.75
CA LEU A 93 3.84 10.95 -6.56
C LEU A 93 4.46 11.77 -7.69
N ILE A 94 5.57 11.32 -8.28
CA ILE A 94 6.18 11.98 -9.45
C ILE A 94 5.29 11.83 -10.69
N GLU A 95 4.73 10.64 -10.91
CA GLU A 95 3.94 10.33 -12.11
C GLU A 95 2.49 10.85 -12.05
N HIS A 96 1.89 10.89 -10.85
CA HIS A 96 0.45 11.14 -10.67
C HIS A 96 0.12 12.21 -9.60
N GLY A 97 1.12 12.77 -8.92
CA GLY A 97 0.91 13.74 -7.85
C GLY A 97 0.87 15.18 -8.35
N ASN A 98 0.01 16.00 -7.73
CA ASN A 98 0.08 17.45 -7.89
C ASN A 98 1.21 18.00 -7.01
N MET A 99 1.91 19.05 -7.47
CA MET A 99 3.05 19.67 -6.77
C MET A 99 2.80 19.96 -5.28
N SER A 100 1.56 20.29 -4.88
CA SER A 100 1.18 20.55 -3.50
C SER A 100 1.25 19.32 -2.57
N GLU A 101 1.02 18.11 -3.10
CA GLU A 101 1.14 16.87 -2.32
C GLU A 101 2.60 16.41 -2.21
N ILE A 102 3.44 16.82 -3.16
CA ILE A 102 4.89 16.65 -3.14
C ILE A 102 5.50 17.63 -2.11
N ILE A 103 5.14 18.92 -2.16
CA ILE A 103 5.62 19.98 -1.26
C ILE A 103 5.28 19.68 0.22
N ASN A 104 4.06 19.21 0.53
CA ASN A 104 3.68 18.84 1.90
C ASN A 104 4.39 17.58 2.44
N ASN A 105 4.99 16.76 1.56
CA ASN A 105 5.86 15.65 1.93
C ASN A 105 7.36 15.99 1.78
N ASN A 106 7.71 17.21 1.34
CA ASN A 106 9.04 17.62 0.87
C ASN A 106 9.92 18.32 1.90
N HIS A 107 9.69 18.14 3.20
CA HIS A 107 10.82 18.29 4.12
C HIS A 107 11.82 17.09 3.99
N LEU A 108 11.52 16.10 3.16
CA LEU A 108 12.25 14.82 3.13
C LEU A 108 12.98 14.48 1.83
N LEU A 109 12.82 15.27 0.76
CA LEU A 109 13.47 15.00 -0.54
C LEU A 109 14.62 15.96 -0.85
N LEU A 110 14.71 17.10 -0.16
CA LEU A 110 15.78 18.09 -0.36
C LEU A 110 17.01 17.87 0.55
N SER A 111 16.92 17.02 1.57
CA SER A 111 18.03 16.77 2.51
C SER A 111 18.94 15.61 2.11
N GLU A 112 18.55 14.75 1.17
CA GLU A 112 19.35 13.56 0.77
C GLU A 112 20.17 13.79 -0.53
N MET A 113 20.01 14.94 -1.21
CA MET A 113 20.78 15.25 -2.43
C MET A 113 22.00 16.14 -2.19
N SER A 114 22.31 16.51 -0.94
CA SER A 114 23.38 17.44 -0.58
C SER A 114 24.48 16.87 0.33
N SER A 115 24.49 15.56 0.62
CA SER A 115 25.64 14.92 1.28
C SER A 115 26.48 14.17 0.24
N PRO A 116 27.69 14.64 -0.10
CA PRO A 116 28.60 13.87 -0.94
C PRO A 116 28.99 12.58 -0.21
N MET A 117 29.03 11.46 -0.94
CA MET A 117 29.61 10.22 -0.43
C MET A 117 31.08 10.47 -0.06
N ASN A 118 31.41 10.28 1.21
CA ASN A 118 32.76 10.01 1.68
C ASN A 118 32.67 8.92 2.76
#